data_AF-A0A830I5X0-F1
#
_entry.id   AF-A0A830I5X0-F1
#
_cell.length_a   1.000
_cell.length_b   1.000
_cell.length_c   1.000
_cell.angle_alpha   90.00
_cell.angle_beta   90.00
_cell.angle_gamma   90.00
#
_symmetry.space_group_name_H-M   'P 1'
#
loop_
_entity.id
_entity.type
_entity.pdbx_description
1 polymer ?
#
loop_
_entity_poly.entity_id
_entity_poly.type
_entity_poly.pdbx_seq_one_letter_code
_entity_poly.pdbx_strand_id
1 'polypeptide(L)'
;MMEGVHDFEHPHGVFDVHLRSNGRFFAPKFQCKAEWHATEAGELEINFGKFGEYKLTITDPATRSFSGAMVGKPESWRKMKLKRPFSTAEKMLMDSEWELEHPGGKFKIEFRADGYNHFVCADFPAHSHWSLSNDETATPLLYINWGKYGEYELVIAEDGQTMSGSAKGQPGNWRKAVRLGSVGNAAAVHEHSH
;
A
#
# COMPACT_ATOMS: atom_id res chain seq x y z
N MET A 1 9.39 2.18 -15.22
CA MET A 1 8.47 1.88 -14.10
C MET A 1 8.67 2.96 -13.06
N MET A 2 7.66 3.82 -12.81
CA MET A 2 7.73 4.93 -11.83
C MET A 2 7.29 4.51 -10.42
N GLU A 3 6.86 3.26 -10.24
CA GLU A 3 6.38 2.77 -8.96
C GLU A 3 7.47 2.72 -7.88
N GLY A 4 7.07 2.98 -6.64
CA GLY A 4 7.93 2.93 -5.47
C GLY A 4 7.56 3.97 -4.42
N VAL A 5 8.38 4.04 -3.37
CA VAL A 5 8.31 5.08 -2.35
C VAL A 5 9.18 6.24 -2.78
N HIS A 6 8.64 7.44 -2.67
CA HIS A 6 9.27 8.68 -3.09
C HIS A 6 9.22 9.69 -1.94
N ASP A 7 10.29 10.48 -1.82
CA ASP A 7 10.26 11.70 -1.05
C ASP A 7 9.45 12.74 -1.83
N PHE A 8 8.44 13.35 -1.21
CA PHE A 8 7.66 14.45 -1.77
C PHE A 8 7.92 15.72 -0.95
N GLU A 9 8.67 16.64 -1.55
CA GLU A 9 9.14 17.88 -0.93
C GLU A 9 8.26 19.06 -1.32
N HIS A 10 7.99 19.92 -0.34
CA HIS A 10 7.30 21.19 -0.48
C HIS A 10 7.95 22.24 0.44
N PRO A 11 7.55 23.53 0.37
CA PRO A 11 8.20 24.59 1.16
C PRO A 11 8.28 24.39 2.68
N HIS A 12 7.44 23.51 3.24
CA HIS A 12 7.34 23.30 4.69
C HIS A 12 7.82 21.92 5.13
N GLY A 13 8.41 21.13 4.25
CA GLY A 13 8.99 19.84 4.62
C GLY A 13 8.92 18.78 3.52
N VAL A 14 9.20 17.56 3.95
CA VAL A 14 9.23 16.36 3.10
C VAL A 14 8.37 15.28 3.76
N PHE A 15 7.65 14.53 2.95
CA PHE A 15 6.95 13.33 3.39
C PHE A 15 6.94 12.26 2.30
N ASP A 16 6.83 11.01 2.73
CA ASP A 16 6.80 9.86 1.83
C ASP A 16 5.48 9.80 1.06
N VAL A 17 5.57 9.49 -0.23
CA VAL A 17 4.43 9.16 -1.10
C VAL A 17 4.75 7.91 -1.89
N HIS A 18 3.69 7.19 -2.25
CA HIS A 18 3.76 5.90 -2.90
C HIS A 18 3.10 6.04 -4.27
N LEU A 19 3.88 5.85 -5.33
CA LEU A 19 3.34 5.65 -6.66
C LEU A 19 3.05 4.15 -6.80
N ARG A 20 1.79 3.76 -6.64
CA ARG A 20 1.35 2.36 -6.69
C ARG A 20 0.83 2.00 -8.09
N SER A 21 0.69 0.70 -8.33
CA SER A 21 0.06 0.18 -9.55
C SER A 21 -1.37 0.71 -9.74
N ASN A 22 -1.88 0.59 -10.97
CA ASN A 22 -3.19 1.10 -11.38
C ASN A 22 -3.36 2.61 -11.16
N GLY A 23 -2.26 3.37 -11.22
CA GLY A 23 -2.28 4.83 -11.10
C GLY A 23 -2.68 5.34 -9.72
N ARG A 24 -2.54 4.56 -8.64
CA ARG A 24 -2.91 5.02 -7.29
C ARG A 24 -1.79 5.78 -6.61
N PHE A 25 -2.11 6.99 -6.18
CA PHE A 25 -1.20 7.83 -5.41
C PHE A 25 -1.57 7.71 -3.93
N PHE A 26 -0.63 7.32 -3.08
CA PHE A 26 -0.88 7.17 -1.65
C PHE A 26 0.13 7.94 -0.82
N ALA A 27 -0.36 8.75 0.11
CA ALA A 27 0.46 9.49 1.06
C ALA A 27 0.05 9.09 2.48
N PRO A 28 0.86 8.32 3.23
CA PRO A 28 0.50 7.80 4.55
C PRO A 28 0.03 8.90 5.53
N LYS A 29 0.67 10.08 5.49
CA LYS A 29 0.34 11.23 6.36
C LYS A 29 -0.90 12.01 5.92
N PHE A 30 -1.33 11.88 4.67
CA PHE A 30 -2.34 12.71 4.02
C PHE A 30 -3.31 11.84 3.22
N GLN A 31 -3.88 10.83 3.88
CA GLN A 31 -4.73 9.83 3.26
C GLN A 31 -5.98 10.45 2.60
N CYS A 32 -6.17 10.12 1.33
CA CYS A 32 -7.37 10.38 0.55
C CYS A 32 -7.33 9.52 -0.72
N LYS A 33 -8.44 9.45 -1.45
CA LYS A 33 -8.42 8.90 -2.81
C LYS A 33 -7.62 9.86 -3.70
N ALA A 34 -6.55 9.35 -4.28
CA ALA A 34 -5.64 10.12 -5.10
C ALA A 34 -5.02 9.24 -6.20
N GLU A 35 -4.69 9.86 -7.31
CA GLU A 35 -4.27 9.19 -8.53
C GLU A 35 -3.03 9.84 -9.12
N TRP A 36 -2.25 9.08 -9.87
CA TRP A 36 -1.13 9.56 -10.66
C TRP A 36 -1.17 8.98 -12.07
N HIS A 37 -0.68 9.76 -13.03
CA HIS A 37 -0.53 9.37 -14.42
C HIS A 37 0.80 9.91 -14.95
N ALA A 38 1.54 9.08 -15.69
CA ALA A 38 2.74 9.48 -16.38
C ALA A 38 2.45 9.62 -17.88
N THR A 39 2.77 10.78 -18.45
CA THR A 39 2.60 11.05 -19.88
C THR A 39 3.81 10.55 -20.67
N GLU A 40 3.63 10.32 -21.97
CA GLU A 40 4.73 9.97 -22.89
C GLU A 40 5.79 11.08 -22.97
N ALA A 41 5.42 12.32 -22.67
CA ALA A 41 6.30 13.49 -22.65
C ALA A 41 7.20 13.56 -21.40
N GLY A 42 7.11 12.58 -20.48
CA GLY A 42 7.90 12.55 -19.25
C GLY A 42 7.36 13.46 -18.14
N GLU A 43 6.07 13.78 -18.20
CA GLU A 43 5.37 14.52 -17.14
C GLU A 43 4.65 13.53 -16.22
N LEU A 44 4.59 13.87 -14.94
CA LEU A 44 3.85 13.17 -13.90
C LEU A 44 2.72 14.08 -13.42
N GLU A 45 1.50 13.67 -13.72
CA GLU A 45 0.27 14.32 -13.28
C GLU A 45 -0.21 13.61 -12.01
N ILE A 46 -0.47 14.37 -10.96
CA ILE A 46 -0.93 13.84 -9.67
C ILE A 46 -2.23 14.56 -9.30
N ASN A 47 -3.32 13.81 -9.20
CA ASN A 47 -4.55 14.30 -8.57
C ASN A 47 -4.53 13.86 -7.10
N PHE A 48 -4.17 14.78 -6.20
CA PHE A 48 -4.08 14.51 -4.77
C PHE A 48 -5.41 14.82 -4.05
N GLY A 49 -6.53 14.64 -4.74
CA GLY A 49 -7.87 14.87 -4.22
C GLY A 49 -8.03 16.25 -3.60
N LYS A 50 -8.40 16.30 -2.31
CA LYS A 50 -8.59 17.57 -1.58
C LYS A 50 -7.31 18.41 -1.42
N PHE A 51 -6.14 17.86 -1.69
CA PHE A 51 -4.85 18.56 -1.61
C PHE A 51 -4.39 19.16 -2.94
N GLY A 52 -5.20 19.01 -3.99
CA GLY A 52 -5.01 19.67 -5.28
C GLY A 52 -4.33 18.80 -6.33
N GLU A 53 -4.16 19.40 -7.51
CA GLU A 53 -3.60 18.75 -8.70
C GLU A 53 -2.21 19.31 -8.97
N TYR A 54 -1.28 18.42 -9.32
CA TYR A 54 0.13 18.75 -9.53
C TYR A 54 0.59 18.23 -10.88
N LYS A 55 1.47 19.00 -11.50
CA LYS A 55 2.16 18.62 -12.72
C LYS A 55 3.66 18.74 -12.50
N LEU A 56 4.35 17.60 -12.52
CA LEU A 56 5.79 17.51 -12.33
C LEU A 56 6.46 17.05 -13.61
N THR A 57 7.66 17.52 -13.89
CA THR A 57 8.47 17.10 -15.04
C THR A 57 9.68 16.36 -14.53
N ILE A 58 10.10 15.31 -15.23
CA ILE A 58 11.34 14.61 -14.92
C ILE A 58 12.53 15.56 -15.08
N THR A 59 13.30 15.73 -14.00
CA THR A 59 14.53 16.55 -14.00
C THR A 59 15.78 15.69 -14.12
N ASP A 60 15.70 14.44 -13.64
CA ASP A 60 16.77 13.46 -13.77
C ASP A 60 16.17 12.04 -13.90
N PRO A 61 16.22 11.44 -15.11
CA PRO A 61 15.72 10.09 -15.33
C PRO A 61 16.46 9.00 -14.56
N ALA A 62 17.75 9.17 -14.27
CA ALA A 62 18.57 8.14 -13.61
C ALA A 62 18.14 7.96 -12.15
N THR A 63 17.84 9.08 -11.47
CA THR A 63 17.39 9.08 -10.08
C THR A 63 15.87 9.14 -9.92
N ARG A 64 15.14 9.19 -11.04
CA ARG A 64 13.68 9.43 -11.07
C ARG A 64 13.31 10.64 -10.20
N SER A 65 14.02 11.75 -10.45
CA SER A 65 13.73 13.02 -9.81
C SER A 65 12.79 13.85 -10.68
N PHE A 66 11.83 14.50 -10.04
CA PHE A 66 10.81 15.32 -10.67
C PHE A 66 10.71 16.67 -9.96
N SER A 67 10.34 17.70 -10.71
CA SER A 67 10.08 19.03 -10.16
C SER A 67 8.92 19.67 -10.90
N GLY A 68 8.12 20.46 -10.20
CA GLY A 68 6.96 21.13 -10.78
C GLY A 68 6.18 21.88 -9.73
N ALA A 69 4.88 22.03 -9.94
CA ALA A 69 4.04 22.80 -9.04
C ALA A 69 2.59 22.33 -9.08
N MET A 70 1.78 22.92 -8.20
CA MET A 70 0.33 22.83 -8.30
C MET A 70 -0.14 23.50 -9.61
N VAL A 71 -1.11 22.88 -10.29
CA VAL A 71 -1.66 23.40 -11.55
C VAL A 71 -2.22 24.81 -11.33
N GLY A 72 -1.81 25.75 -12.17
CA GLY A 72 -2.20 27.16 -12.09
C GLY A 72 -1.55 27.97 -10.95
N LYS A 73 -0.65 27.37 -10.16
CA LYS A 73 0.01 28.01 -9.00
C LYS A 73 1.51 27.70 -8.97
N PRO A 74 2.33 28.30 -9.85
CA PRO A 74 3.75 28.00 -9.97
C PRO A 74 4.56 28.25 -8.69
N GLU A 75 4.09 29.15 -7.82
CA GLU A 75 4.68 29.42 -6.50
C GLU A 75 4.52 28.25 -5.52
N SER A 76 3.51 27.40 -5.71
CA SER A 76 3.30 26.18 -4.94
C SER A 76 4.10 25.02 -5.53
N TRP A 77 5.41 25.16 -5.54
CA TRP A 77 6.34 24.19 -6.10
C TRP A 77 6.35 22.87 -5.30
N ARG A 78 6.70 21.78 -5.99
CA ARG A 78 6.95 20.45 -5.44
C ARG A 78 8.18 19.83 -6.10
N LYS A 79 8.92 19.04 -5.32
CA LYS A 79 9.94 18.13 -5.85
C LYS A 79 9.60 16.72 -5.40
N MET A 80 9.94 15.74 -6.23
CA MET A 80 9.76 14.34 -5.89
C MET A 80 10.98 13.55 -6.31
N LYS A 81 11.44 12.63 -5.48
CA LYS A 81 12.60 11.77 -5.78
C LYS A 81 12.31 10.34 -5.34
N LEU A 82 12.64 9.37 -6.18
CA LEU A 82 12.55 7.96 -5.78
C LEU A 82 13.49 7.72 -4.58
N LYS A 83 12.90 7.30 -3.46
CA LYS A 83 13.61 6.87 -2.26
C LYS A 83 14.01 5.40 -2.39
N ARG A 84 13.06 4.54 -2.78
CA ARG A 84 13.29 3.11 -3.04
C ARG A 84 12.19 2.48 -3.89
N PRO A 85 12.48 1.38 -4.62
CA PRO A 85 11.43 0.54 -5.18
C PRO A 85 10.65 -0.18 -4.06
N PHE A 86 9.43 -0.62 -4.37
CA PHE A 86 8.73 -1.57 -3.51
C PHE A 86 9.45 -2.93 -3.50
N SER A 87 9.54 -3.55 -2.33
CA SER A 87 9.96 -4.94 -2.16
C SER A 87 8.96 -5.91 -2.77
N THR A 88 9.36 -7.17 -2.93
CA THR A 88 8.46 -8.24 -3.38
C THR A 88 7.29 -8.41 -2.42
N ALA A 89 7.56 -8.46 -1.11
CA ALA A 89 6.53 -8.57 -0.08
C ALA A 89 5.50 -7.42 -0.14
N GLU A 90 5.93 -6.17 -0.32
CA GLU A 90 5.03 -5.02 -0.48
C GLU A 90 4.14 -5.16 -1.71
N LYS A 91 4.72 -5.52 -2.86
CA LYS A 91 3.97 -5.72 -4.11
C LYS A 91 2.94 -6.83 -3.99
N MET A 92 3.28 -7.92 -3.30
CA MET A 92 2.38 -9.06 -3.12
C MET A 92 1.26 -8.77 -2.12
N LEU A 93 1.48 -7.89 -1.13
CA LEU A 93 0.46 -7.48 -0.19
C LEU A 93 -0.57 -6.52 -0.81
N MET A 94 -0.14 -5.60 -1.67
CA MET A 94 -1.05 -4.60 -2.23
C MET A 94 -2.13 -5.25 -3.11
N ASP A 95 -3.40 -4.99 -2.79
CA ASP A 95 -4.59 -5.54 -3.47
C ASP A 95 -4.59 -7.08 -3.52
N SER A 96 -4.45 -7.71 -2.36
CA SER A 96 -4.35 -9.17 -2.26
C SER A 96 -5.39 -9.81 -1.36
N GLU A 97 -5.73 -11.06 -1.65
CA GLU A 97 -6.57 -11.96 -0.84
C GLU A 97 -5.69 -13.01 -0.15
N TRP A 98 -6.00 -13.34 1.10
CA TRP A 98 -5.27 -14.31 1.92
C TRP A 98 -6.22 -15.22 2.70
N GLU A 99 -5.78 -16.44 2.98
CA GLU A 99 -6.38 -17.31 4.00
C GLU A 99 -5.65 -17.07 5.32
N LEU A 100 -6.34 -16.49 6.31
CA LEU A 100 -5.84 -16.28 7.66
C LEU A 100 -6.23 -17.44 8.56
N GLU A 101 -5.26 -18.00 9.26
CA GLU A 101 -5.40 -19.09 10.23
C GLU A 101 -5.16 -18.58 11.67
N HIS A 102 -5.99 -19.06 12.58
CA HIS A 102 -5.86 -18.87 14.03
C HIS A 102 -6.31 -20.16 14.76
N PRO A 103 -6.16 -20.27 16.09
CA PRO A 103 -6.55 -21.49 16.82
C PRO A 103 -8.00 -21.95 16.65
N GLY A 104 -8.90 -21.05 16.27
CA GLY A 104 -10.33 -21.34 16.10
C GLY A 104 -10.75 -21.67 14.66
N GLY A 105 -9.83 -21.63 13.69
CA GLY A 105 -10.14 -21.94 12.29
C GLY A 105 -9.42 -21.02 11.29
N LYS A 106 -10.01 -20.98 10.10
CA LYS A 106 -9.49 -20.25 8.94
C LYS A 106 -10.59 -19.45 8.26
N PHE A 107 -10.24 -18.29 7.72
CA PHE A 107 -11.16 -17.46 6.94
C PHE A 107 -10.38 -16.54 5.99
N LYS A 108 -11.10 -15.95 5.03
CA LYS A 108 -10.51 -15.05 4.04
C LYS A 108 -10.41 -13.62 4.54
N ILE A 109 -9.33 -12.96 4.14
CA ILE A 109 -9.07 -11.53 4.38
C ILE A 109 -8.53 -10.87 3.11
N GLU A 110 -8.70 -9.56 2.99
CA GLU A 110 -8.16 -8.75 1.90
C GLU A 110 -7.34 -7.58 2.44
N PHE A 111 -6.24 -7.26 1.75
CA PHE A 111 -5.46 -6.04 1.93
C PHE A 111 -5.63 -5.15 0.71
N ARG A 112 -6.48 -4.12 0.83
CA ARG A 112 -6.74 -3.17 -0.25
C ARG A 112 -5.70 -2.07 -0.20
N ALA A 113 -5.00 -1.82 -1.31
CA ALA A 113 -4.02 -0.74 -1.44
C ALA A 113 -4.67 0.53 -1.97
N ASP A 114 -5.80 0.90 -1.41
CA ASP A 114 -6.52 2.12 -1.76
C ASP A 114 -5.98 3.34 -0.99
N GLY A 115 -6.67 4.48 -1.09
CA GLY A 115 -6.28 5.74 -0.43
C GLY A 115 -6.24 5.69 1.10
N TYR A 116 -6.70 4.61 1.72
CA TYR A 116 -6.80 4.44 3.18
C TYR A 116 -6.18 3.13 3.68
N ASN A 117 -5.72 2.26 2.78
CA ASN A 117 -5.25 0.91 3.10
C ASN A 117 -6.30 0.09 3.89
N HIS A 118 -7.49 -0.10 3.34
CA HIS A 118 -8.51 -0.90 4.03
C HIS A 118 -8.09 -2.36 4.20
N PHE A 119 -8.34 -2.89 5.40
CA PHE A 119 -8.33 -4.31 5.70
C PHE A 119 -9.77 -4.83 5.67
N VAL A 120 -10.04 -5.92 4.98
CA VAL A 120 -11.40 -6.47 4.85
C VAL A 120 -11.43 -7.92 5.29
N CYS A 121 -12.44 -8.25 6.09
CA CYS A 121 -12.81 -9.62 6.42
C CYS A 121 -14.34 -9.71 6.42
N ALA A 122 -14.90 -10.52 5.54
CA ALA A 122 -16.35 -10.62 5.36
C ALA A 122 -17.04 -11.26 6.59
N ASP A 123 -16.38 -12.25 7.20
CA ASP A 123 -16.92 -12.99 8.35
C ASP A 123 -16.93 -12.15 9.63
N PHE A 124 -16.01 -11.19 9.73
CA PHE A 124 -15.85 -10.31 10.89
C PHE A 124 -15.70 -8.84 10.45
N PRO A 125 -16.79 -8.22 9.99
CA PRO A 125 -16.74 -6.89 9.40
C PRO A 125 -16.47 -5.81 10.47
N ALA A 126 -15.54 -4.92 10.18
CA ALA A 126 -15.22 -3.74 10.97
C ALA A 126 -14.51 -2.68 10.11
N HIS A 127 -14.57 -1.42 10.53
CA HIS A 127 -13.72 -0.36 9.99
C HIS A 127 -12.27 -0.64 10.35
N SER A 128 -11.50 -1.10 9.37
CA SER A 128 -10.20 -1.71 9.61
C SER A 128 -9.19 -1.24 8.57
N HIS A 129 -7.96 -1.06 9.01
CA HIS A 129 -6.89 -0.52 8.18
C HIS A 129 -5.60 -1.28 8.42
N TRP A 130 -4.70 -1.22 7.44
CA TRP A 130 -3.37 -1.78 7.56
C TRP A 130 -2.29 -0.76 7.22
N SER A 131 -1.12 -0.97 7.81
CA SER A 131 0.08 -0.21 7.50
C SER A 131 1.30 -1.12 7.57
N LEU A 132 2.36 -0.76 6.85
CA LEU A 132 3.65 -1.41 6.99
C LEU A 132 4.57 -0.55 7.86
N SER A 133 5.41 -1.22 8.62
CA SER A 133 6.54 -0.66 9.34
C SER A 133 7.78 -1.48 9.02
N ASN A 134 8.96 -0.87 9.11
CA ASN A 134 10.21 -1.47 8.62
C ASN A 134 10.08 -1.94 7.16
N ASP A 135 9.39 -1.16 6.34
CA ASP A 135 9.07 -1.43 4.94
C ASP A 135 10.29 -1.35 4.01
N GLU A 136 11.42 -0.86 4.53
CA GLU A 136 12.72 -0.89 3.86
C GLU A 136 13.39 -2.28 3.90
N THR A 137 12.83 -3.26 4.62
CA THR A 137 13.35 -4.63 4.70
C THR A 137 12.67 -5.57 3.71
N ALA A 138 13.33 -6.71 3.44
CA ALA A 138 12.74 -7.79 2.65
C ALA A 138 11.52 -8.43 3.34
N THR A 139 11.45 -8.35 4.67
CA THR A 139 10.42 -8.97 5.52
C THR A 139 9.70 -7.91 6.36
N PRO A 140 8.85 -7.08 5.75
CA PRO A 140 8.26 -5.94 6.43
C PRO A 140 7.25 -6.38 7.51
N LEU A 141 7.11 -5.56 8.54
CA LEU A 141 6.14 -5.77 9.60
C LEU A 141 4.80 -5.14 9.22
N LEU A 142 3.81 -5.99 8.97
CA LEU A 142 2.43 -5.63 8.76
C LEU A 142 1.72 -5.38 10.09
N TYR A 143 1.18 -4.18 10.20
CA TYR A 143 0.27 -3.79 11.26
C TYR A 143 -1.18 -3.82 10.74
N ILE A 144 -2.06 -4.43 11.50
CA ILE A 144 -3.50 -4.47 11.22
C ILE A 144 -4.24 -3.88 12.41
N ASN A 145 -4.99 -2.80 12.19
CA ASN A 145 -6.01 -2.35 13.14
C ASN A 145 -7.36 -2.88 12.66
N TRP A 146 -7.90 -3.86 13.38
CA TRP A 146 -9.15 -4.54 13.04
C TRP A 146 -10.33 -4.02 13.88
N GLY A 147 -10.30 -2.74 14.22
CA GLY A 147 -11.34 -2.07 15.01
C GLY A 147 -11.64 -2.83 16.31
N LYS A 148 -12.88 -3.29 16.46
CA LYS A 148 -13.33 -4.00 17.67
C LYS A 148 -12.66 -5.37 17.89
N TYR A 149 -12.00 -5.94 16.87
CA TYR A 149 -11.32 -7.25 16.96
C TYR A 149 -9.85 -7.15 17.36
N GLY A 150 -9.38 -5.94 17.66
CA GLY A 150 -8.04 -5.67 18.18
C GLY A 150 -7.03 -5.34 17.09
N GLU A 151 -5.75 -5.36 17.49
CA GLU A 151 -4.63 -4.97 16.67
C GLU A 151 -3.64 -6.14 16.54
N TYR A 152 -3.02 -6.28 15.38
CA TYR A 152 -2.16 -7.41 15.05
C TYR A 152 -0.87 -6.96 14.39
N GLU A 153 0.20 -7.70 14.64
CA GLU A 153 1.53 -7.49 14.09
C GLU A 153 1.98 -8.81 13.46
N LEU A 154 2.16 -8.80 12.13
CA LEU A 154 2.55 -9.96 11.33
C LEU A 154 3.77 -9.63 10.48
N VAL A 155 4.76 -10.51 10.46
CA VAL A 155 5.91 -10.40 9.55
C VAL A 155 5.56 -11.10 8.25
N ILE A 156 5.72 -10.39 7.14
CA ILE A 156 5.54 -10.95 5.79
C ILE A 156 6.86 -11.60 5.37
N ALA A 157 6.79 -12.81 4.82
CA ALA A 157 7.95 -13.46 4.21
C ALA A 157 8.44 -12.69 2.98
N GLU A 158 9.72 -12.84 2.65
CA GLU A 158 10.37 -12.08 1.55
C GLU A 158 9.69 -12.29 0.18
N ASP A 159 9.17 -13.50 -0.06
CA ASP A 159 8.44 -13.85 -1.27
C ASP A 159 7.01 -13.28 -1.34
N GLY A 160 6.53 -12.71 -0.22
CA GLY A 160 5.18 -12.20 -0.08
C GLY A 160 4.08 -13.26 -0.16
N GLN A 161 4.39 -14.55 0.03
CA GLN A 161 3.42 -15.65 -0.05
C GLN A 161 2.86 -16.05 1.31
N THR A 162 3.61 -15.80 2.39
CA THR A 162 3.19 -16.14 3.74
C THR A 162 3.42 -14.98 4.70
N MET A 163 2.67 -14.95 5.79
CA MET A 163 2.93 -14.07 6.92
C MET A 163 2.58 -14.76 8.23
N SER A 164 3.24 -14.36 9.32
CA SER A 164 2.96 -14.89 10.64
C SER A 164 3.20 -13.86 11.73
N GLY A 165 2.48 -14.00 12.84
CA GLY A 165 2.57 -13.06 13.95
C GLY A 165 1.52 -13.32 15.00
N SER A 166 1.03 -12.26 15.64
CA SER A 166 0.07 -12.40 16.74
C SER A 166 -0.75 -11.14 16.95
N ALA A 167 -1.76 -11.23 17.81
CA ALA A 167 -2.34 -10.02 18.38
C ALA A 167 -1.25 -9.22 19.11
N LYS A 168 -1.26 -7.90 18.94
CA LYS A 168 -0.21 -7.01 19.42
C LYS A 168 0.00 -7.17 20.93
N GLY A 169 1.25 -7.40 21.32
CA GLY A 169 1.63 -7.65 22.71
C GLY A 169 1.15 -8.99 23.30
N GLN A 170 0.58 -9.89 22.49
CA GLN A 170 0.09 -11.20 22.93
C GLN A 170 0.62 -12.34 22.05
N PRO A 171 1.90 -12.75 22.19
CA PRO A 171 2.52 -13.77 21.33
C PRO A 171 1.80 -15.12 21.30
N GLY A 172 1.10 -15.49 22.39
CA GLY A 172 0.30 -16.72 22.45
C GLY A 172 -0.96 -16.69 21.57
N ASN A 173 -1.42 -15.51 21.16
CA ASN A 173 -2.58 -15.31 20.29
C ASN A 173 -2.13 -15.21 18.83
N TRP A 174 -1.57 -16.30 18.31
CA TRP A 174 -0.87 -16.35 17.03
C TRP A 174 -1.80 -16.25 15.82
N ARG A 175 -1.26 -15.77 14.70
CA ARG A 175 -1.87 -15.74 13.37
C ARG A 175 -0.87 -16.22 12.33
N LYS A 176 -1.35 -16.92 11.31
CA LYS A 176 -0.60 -17.28 10.09
C LYS A 176 -1.48 -16.97 8.88
N ALA A 177 -0.89 -16.58 7.76
CA ALA A 177 -1.67 -16.43 6.53
C ALA A 177 -0.88 -16.91 5.31
N VAL A 178 -1.63 -17.40 4.32
CA VAL A 178 -1.12 -17.78 2.99
C VAL A 178 -1.86 -16.96 1.94
N ARG A 179 -1.11 -16.42 0.98
CA ARG A 179 -1.66 -15.60 -0.10
C ARG A 179 -2.45 -16.46 -1.07
N LEU A 180 -3.68 -16.03 -1.38
CA LEU A 180 -4.57 -16.69 -2.34
C LEU A 180 -4.48 -16.04 -3.73
N GLY A 181 -4.10 -14.77 -3.81
CA GLY A 181 -3.98 -14.07 -5.08
C GLY A 181 -4.22 -12.57 -4.95
N SER A 182 -4.58 -11.94 -6.07
CA SER A 182 -5.02 -10.54 -6.10
C SER A 182 -6.52 -10.44 -5.83
N VAL A 183 -6.96 -9.33 -5.22
CA VAL A 183 -8.39 -9.05 -5.02
C VAL A 183 -9.10 -9.04 -6.39
N GLY A 184 -10.18 -9.82 -6.52
CA GLY A 184 -10.95 -9.94 -7.77
C GLY A 184 -10.51 -11.08 -8.71
N ASN A 185 -9.44 -11.82 -8.40
CA ASN A 185 -9.01 -13.00 -9.17
C ASN A 185 -9.55 -14.33 -8.63
N ALA A 186 -10.75 -14.34 -8.03
CA ALA A 186 -11.45 -15.59 -7.70
C ALA A 186 -11.95 -16.29 -8.99
N ALA A 187 -11.03 -16.68 -9.88
CA ALA A 187 -11.28 -17.65 -10.91
C ALA A 187 -11.24 -19.05 -10.27
N ALA A 188 -12.42 -19.63 -10.10
CA ALA A 188 -12.71 -21.06 -10.11
C ALA A 188 -11.82 -21.99 -9.28
N VAL A 189 -12.20 -22.25 -8.02
CA VAL A 189 -12.13 -23.62 -7.46
C VAL A 189 -13.38 -23.84 -6.60
N HIS A 190 -14.52 -24.04 -7.27
CA HIS A 190 -15.63 -24.79 -6.70
C HIS A 190 -15.73 -26.07 -7.54
N GLU A 191 -14.80 -27.01 -7.32
CA GLU A 191 -15.07 -28.39 -7.70
C GLU A 191 -16.05 -28.96 -6.68
N HIS A 192 -17.31 -29.00 -7.07
CA HIS A 192 -18.30 -29.84 -6.43
C HIS A 192 -17.84 -31.30 -6.56
N SER A 193 -17.37 -31.89 -5.47
CA SER A 193 -17.41 -33.34 -5.33
C SER A 193 -18.86 -33.75 -5.09
N HIS A 194 -19.45 -34.42 -6.09
CA HIS A 194 -20.59 -35.31 -5.94
C HIS A 194 -20.24 -36.64 -6.59
#